data_AF-A0A0C9VHZ1-F1
#
_entry.id   AF-A0A0C9VHZ1-F1
#
_cell.length_a   1.000
_cell.length_b   1.000
_cell.length_c   1.000
_cell.angle_alpha   90.00
_cell.angle_beta   90.00
_cell.angle_gamma   90.00
#
_symmetry.space_group_name_H-M   'P 1'
#
loop_
_entity.id
_entity.type
_entity.pdbx_description
1 polymer ?
#
loop_
_entity_poly.entity_id
_entity_poly.type
_entity_poly.pdbx_seq_one_letter_code
_entity_poly.pdbx_strand_id
1 'polypeptide(L)'
;MNTRLQYAVRWVVVISATSTVLYLITHHIALDGSSMSILASEFFTIIDEEHRKECCSGVITTGRRHTSHTAIQPGASTRAGVHGLRCLQASESFWLSQLVDVSPFKWHGVLTSTTSHNYCEIQKWGTFSKKDLPSWGNRYKTSWFPPLLYALFSRL
;
A
#
# COMPACT_ATOMS: atom_id res chain seq x y z
N MET A 1 -4.51 15.13 26.20
CA MET A 1 -3.37 14.26 25.84
C MET A 1 -2.55 14.95 24.75
N ASN A 2 -1.28 15.23 25.03
CA ASN A 2 -0.38 15.99 24.16
C ASN A 2 0.05 15.13 22.95
N THR A 3 -0.36 15.50 21.74
CA THR A 3 -0.23 14.68 20.51
C THR A 3 1.08 14.85 19.75
N ARG A 4 2.06 15.60 20.27
CA ARG A 4 3.34 15.86 19.56
C ARG A 4 4.32 14.67 19.48
N LEU A 5 4.01 13.53 20.11
CA LEU A 5 4.84 12.31 20.11
C LEU A 5 4.00 11.08 19.73
N GLN A 6 3.32 11.12 18.58
CA GLN A 6 2.67 9.91 18.06
C GLN A 6 3.71 9.09 17.29
N TYR A 7 3.99 7.89 17.78
CA TYR A 7 4.76 6.89 17.03
C TYR A 7 4.02 6.57 15.72
N ALA A 8 4.75 6.52 14.61
CA ALA A 8 4.19 6.16 13.30
C ALA A 8 3.67 4.72 13.23
N VAL A 9 4.00 3.89 14.22
CA VAL A 9 3.63 2.48 14.32
C VAL A 9 3.24 2.17 15.77
N ARG A 10 2.17 1.39 15.95
CA ARG A 10 1.72 0.85 17.22
C ARG A 10 1.33 -0.62 17.06
N TRP A 11 1.85 -1.46 17.95
CA TRP A 11 1.49 -2.87 18.07
C TRP A 11 0.56 -3.05 19.26
N VAL A 12 -0.49 -3.85 19.10
CA VAL A 12 -1.41 -4.23 20.17
C VAL A 12 -1.58 -5.74 20.14
N VAL A 13 -1.26 -6.40 21.24
CA VAL A 13 -1.42 -7.84 21.41
C VAL A 13 -2.62 -8.08 22.31
N VAL A 14 -3.61 -8.82 21.81
CA VAL A 14 -4.76 -9.28 22.59
C VAL A 14 -4.60 -10.76 22.82
N ILE A 15 -4.39 -11.15 24.08
CA ILE A 15 -4.18 -12.54 24.48
C ILE A 15 -5.48 -13.05 25.14
N SER A 16 -5.98 -14.16 24.65
CA SER A 16 -7.09 -14.92 25.20
C SER A 16 -6.63 -16.33 25.55
N ALA A 17 -7.45 -17.09 26.29
CA ALA A 17 -7.15 -18.47 26.66
C ALA A 17 -6.98 -19.41 25.44
N THR A 18 -7.56 -19.05 24.28
CA THR A 18 -7.58 -19.90 23.08
C THR A 18 -6.93 -19.25 21.86
N SER A 19 -6.60 -17.97 21.91
CA SER A 19 -6.07 -17.25 20.75
C SER A 19 -5.24 -16.04 21.15
N THR A 20 -4.26 -15.74 20.31
CA THR A 20 -3.47 -14.50 20.38
C THR A 20 -3.71 -13.73 19.09
N VAL A 21 -4.19 -12.49 19.20
CA VAL A 21 -4.45 -11.62 18.06
C VAL A 21 -3.47 -10.44 18.11
N LEU A 22 -2.73 -10.25 17.04
CA LEU A 22 -1.80 -9.13 16.87
C LEU A 22 -2.42 -8.09 15.94
N TYR A 23 -2.57 -6.87 16.45
CA TYR A 23 -2.97 -5.71 15.66
C TYR A 23 -1.77 -4.80 15.43
N LEU A 24 -1.62 -4.36 14.19
CA LEU A 24 -0.62 -3.38 13.78
C LEU A 24 -1.34 -2.15 13.23
N ILE A 25 -1.15 -1.02 13.90
CA ILE A 25 -1.69 0.28 13.49
C ILE A 25 -0.51 1.13 13.03
N THR A 26 -0.53 1.57 11.77
CA THR A 26 0.54 2.40 11.22
C THR A 26 0.01 3.62 10.52
N HIS A 27 0.84 4.65 10.45
CA HIS A 27 0.61 5.80 9.60
C HIS A 27 0.98 5.42 8.16
N HIS A 28 0.10 5.69 7.18
CA HIS A 28 0.30 5.29 5.77
C HIS A 28 1.57 5.90 5.13
N ILE A 29 2.12 6.98 5.70
CA ILE A 29 3.42 7.53 5.29
C ILE A 29 4.60 6.58 5.56
N ALA A 30 4.46 5.71 6.56
CA ALA A 30 5.51 4.82 7.03
C ALA A 30 5.36 3.40 6.48
N LEU A 31 4.16 3.01 6.04
CA LEU A 31 3.86 1.66 5.57
C LEU A 31 2.81 1.68 4.45
N ASP A 32 3.13 1.05 3.33
CA ASP A 32 2.22 0.80 2.21
C ASP A 32 1.88 -0.71 2.09
N GLY A 33 1.03 -1.07 1.12
CA GLY A 33 0.57 -2.47 0.96
C GLY A 33 1.70 -3.46 0.64
N SER A 34 2.73 -3.03 -0.09
CA SER A 34 3.90 -3.86 -0.40
C SER A 34 4.80 -4.03 0.83
N SER A 35 5.06 -2.94 1.56
CA SER A 35 5.86 -2.94 2.78
C SER A 35 5.21 -3.79 3.88
N MET A 36 3.87 -3.79 3.98
CA MET A 36 3.14 -4.66 4.91
C MET A 36 3.38 -6.15 4.61
N SER A 37 3.44 -6.53 3.32
CA SER A 37 3.69 -7.92 2.92
C SER A 37 5.11 -8.37 3.31
N ILE A 38 6.10 -7.49 3.14
CA ILE A 38 7.48 -7.74 3.55
C ILE A 38 7.56 -7.86 5.08
N LEU A 39 6.99 -6.90 5.80
CA LEU A 39 6.96 -6.89 7.26
C LEU A 39 6.34 -8.19 7.81
N ALA A 40 5.21 -8.63 7.25
CA ALA A 40 4.57 -9.88 7.66
C ALA A 40 5.49 -11.10 7.41
N SER A 41 6.12 -11.17 6.24
CA SER A 41 7.05 -12.26 5.91
C SER A 41 8.25 -12.29 6.88
N GLU A 42 8.86 -11.15 7.17
CA GLU A 42 10.00 -11.04 8.10
C GLU A 42 9.58 -11.39 9.52
N PHE A 43 8.42 -10.89 9.96
CA PHE A 43 7.87 -11.14 11.29
C PHE A 43 7.64 -12.64 11.55
N PHE A 44 6.98 -13.35 10.63
CA PHE A 44 6.78 -14.79 10.76
C PHE A 44 8.09 -15.57 10.66
N THR A 45 9.02 -15.14 9.82
CA THR A 45 10.35 -15.76 9.76
C THR A 45 11.08 -15.66 11.10
N ILE A 46 11.04 -14.50 11.75
CA ILE A 46 11.65 -14.29 13.08
C ILE A 46 10.96 -15.15 14.13
N ILE A 47 9.62 -15.23 14.14
CA ILE A 47 8.91 -16.09 15.08
C ILE A 47 9.29 -17.56 14.89
N ASP A 48 9.30 -18.04 13.64
CA ASP A 48 9.67 -19.42 13.34
C ASP A 48 11.13 -19.70 13.66
N GLU A 49 12.02 -18.73 13.46
CA GLU A 49 13.41 -18.83 13.88
C GLU A 49 13.55 -18.83 15.39
N GLU A 50 12.92 -17.93 16.13
CA GLU A 50 12.95 -17.91 17.60
C GLU A 50 12.38 -19.21 18.18
N HIS A 51 11.30 -19.73 17.60
CA HIS A 51 10.74 -21.04 17.96
C HIS A 51 11.70 -22.21 17.65
N ARG A 52 12.60 -22.05 16.67
CA ARG A 52 13.65 -23.02 16.33
C ARG A 52 14.99 -22.77 17.05
N LYS A 53 15.27 -21.53 17.49
CA LYS A 53 16.55 -21.04 18.04
C LYS A 53 16.69 -21.24 19.54
N GLU A 54 15.75 -21.90 20.20
CA GLU A 54 16.07 -22.72 21.38
C GLU A 54 17.20 -23.75 21.08
N CYS A 55 17.62 -23.94 19.83
CA CYS A 55 18.71 -24.85 19.46
C CYS A 55 19.96 -24.29 18.73
N CYS A 56 20.05 -23.04 18.25
CA CYS A 56 21.32 -22.41 17.79
C CYS A 56 21.12 -20.99 17.23
N SER A 57 21.85 -20.00 17.77
CA SER A 57 21.77 -18.57 17.44
C SER A 57 22.12 -18.26 15.97
N GLY A 58 21.31 -17.43 15.30
CA GLY A 58 21.44 -17.12 13.86
C GLY A 58 21.26 -15.64 13.52
N VAL A 59 22.14 -15.20 12.63
CA VAL A 59 22.28 -13.88 12.00
C VAL A 59 21.02 -13.47 11.22
N ILE A 60 20.57 -12.21 11.34
CA ILE A 60 19.52 -11.63 10.48
C ILE A 60 20.16 -10.69 9.44
N THR A 61 19.76 -10.90 8.19
CA THR A 61 20.21 -10.26 6.96
C THR A 61 19.81 -8.79 6.85
N THR A 62 20.66 -7.99 6.19
CA THR A 62 20.56 -6.55 5.99
C THR A 62 19.43 -6.12 5.03
N GLY A 63 18.31 -5.63 5.57
CA GLY A 63 17.33 -4.86 4.80
C GLY A 63 17.88 -3.49 4.37
N ARG A 64 17.69 -3.11 3.10
CA ARG A 64 18.11 -1.80 2.58
C ARG A 64 17.25 -0.69 3.22
N ARG A 65 17.84 0.12 4.11
CA ARG A 65 17.12 1.16 4.86
C ARG A 65 16.43 2.17 3.92
N HIS A 66 15.18 2.54 4.24
CA HIS A 66 14.37 3.55 3.54
C HIS A 66 15.10 4.88 3.28
N THR A 67 16.01 5.29 4.18
CA THR A 67 16.87 6.48 4.03
C THR A 67 17.71 6.46 2.75
N SER A 68 17.98 5.28 2.20
CA SER A 68 18.71 5.11 0.94
C SER A 68 17.84 5.42 -0.29
N HIS A 69 16.52 5.21 -0.21
CA HIS A 69 15.59 5.52 -1.29
C HIS A 69 15.19 6.99 -1.31
N THR A 70 14.99 7.62 -0.15
CA THR A 70 14.74 9.07 -0.06
C THR A 70 15.97 9.91 -0.38
N ALA A 71 17.19 9.37 -0.28
CA ALA A 71 18.37 10.04 -0.83
C ALA A 71 18.44 9.96 -2.37
N ILE A 72 17.71 9.02 -2.98
CA ILE A 72 17.63 8.85 -4.43
C ILE A 72 16.49 9.70 -5.01
N GLN A 73 15.40 9.98 -4.29
CA GLN A 73 14.21 10.63 -4.89
C GLN A 73 14.27 12.15 -5.12
N PRO A 74 14.73 13.02 -4.19
CA PRO A 74 14.88 14.46 -4.45
C PRO A 74 16.09 14.78 -5.33
N GLY A 75 17.03 13.83 -5.46
CA GLY A 75 18.25 13.94 -6.25
C GLY A 75 18.30 13.02 -7.48
N ALA A 76 17.22 12.31 -7.82
CA ALA A 76 17.17 11.47 -9.02
C ALA A 76 17.40 12.30 -10.28
N SER A 77 17.00 13.58 -10.25
CA SER A 77 17.27 14.51 -11.35
C SER A 77 18.74 14.94 -11.44
N THR A 78 19.52 14.84 -10.35
CA THR A 78 20.95 15.20 -10.33
C THR A 78 21.89 13.99 -10.44
N ARG A 79 21.44 12.78 -10.09
CA ARG A 79 22.23 11.54 -10.19
C ARG A 79 21.89 10.65 -11.37
N ALA A 80 20.67 10.70 -11.90
CA ALA A 80 20.41 10.10 -13.20
C ALA A 80 21.01 11.06 -14.23
N GLY A 81 22.03 10.63 -14.96
CA GLY A 81 22.65 11.45 -16.02
C GLY A 81 21.62 11.93 -17.05
N VAL A 82 22.08 12.57 -18.13
CA VAL A 82 21.25 13.20 -19.18
C VAL A 82 20.04 12.35 -19.62
N HIS A 83 20.16 11.01 -19.62
CA HIS A 83 19.08 10.08 -19.94
C HIS A 83 17.90 10.10 -18.93
N GLY A 84 18.16 10.19 -17.63
CA GLY A 84 17.11 10.22 -16.60
C GLY A 84 16.29 11.52 -16.64
N LEU A 85 16.96 12.65 -16.90
CA LEU A 85 16.29 13.95 -17.07
C LEU A 85 15.38 13.96 -18.30
N ARG A 86 15.80 13.37 -19.42
CA ARG A 86 14.98 13.25 -20.64
C ARG A 86 13.75 12.36 -20.43
N CYS A 87 13.91 11.22 -19.75
CA CYS A 87 12.77 10.35 -19.42
C CYS A 87 11.77 11.04 -18.49
N LEU A 88 12.24 11.80 -17.51
CA LEU A 88 11.39 12.59 -16.62
C LEU A 88 10.60 13.64 -17.41
N GLN A 89 11.28 14.43 -18.23
CA GLN A 89 10.63 15.47 -19.04
C GLN A 89 9.64 14.90 -20.05
N ALA A 90 9.95 13.74 -20.67
CA ALA A 90 9.03 13.05 -21.56
C ALA A 90 7.80 12.53 -20.80
N SER A 91 7.98 11.98 -19.59
CA SER A 91 6.87 11.53 -18.75
C SER A 91 5.98 12.69 -18.30
N GLU A 92 6.58 13.81 -17.90
CA GLU A 92 5.87 15.03 -17.53
C GLU A 92 5.05 15.55 -18.72
N SER A 93 5.67 15.69 -19.89
CA SER A 93 4.99 16.16 -21.11
C SER A 93 3.83 15.22 -21.50
N PHE A 94 4.03 13.91 -21.39
CA PHE A 94 2.98 12.92 -21.62
C PHE A 94 1.81 13.12 -20.65
N TRP A 95 2.05 13.13 -19.34
CA TRP A 95 0.97 13.27 -18.35
C TRP A 95 0.22 14.60 -18.48
N LEU A 96 0.94 15.71 -18.69
CA LEU A 96 0.30 17.00 -18.91
C LEU A 96 -0.58 16.98 -20.15
N SER A 97 -0.15 16.36 -21.25
CA SER A 97 -0.98 16.22 -22.46
C SER A 97 -2.25 15.41 -22.22
N GLN A 98 -2.20 14.40 -21.34
CA GLN A 98 -3.37 13.57 -21.01
C GLN A 98 -4.35 14.26 -20.07
N LEU A 99 -3.93 15.33 -19.38
CA LEU A 99 -4.76 16.08 -18.44
C LEU A 99 -5.38 17.34 -19.06
N VAL A 100 -4.95 17.74 -20.26
CA VAL A 100 -5.60 18.84 -21.00
C VAL A 100 -7.07 18.48 -21.22
N ASP A 101 -7.96 19.38 -20.84
CA ASP A 101 -9.42 19.24 -20.94
C ASP A 101 -10.06 18.07 -20.15
N VAL A 102 -9.31 17.45 -19.22
CA VAL A 102 -9.87 16.44 -18.31
C VAL A 102 -10.43 17.11 -17.05
N SER A 103 -11.75 17.02 -16.89
CA SER A 103 -12.42 17.42 -15.65
C SER A 103 -12.51 16.23 -14.69
N PRO A 104 -12.08 16.38 -13.42
CA PRO A 104 -12.28 15.33 -12.42
C PRO A 104 -13.76 14.96 -12.29
N PHE A 105 -14.07 13.67 -12.37
CA PHE A 105 -15.42 13.18 -12.13
C PHE A 105 -15.83 13.47 -10.68
N LYS A 106 -17.00 14.09 -10.50
CA LYS A 106 -17.56 14.37 -9.17
C LYS A 106 -18.69 13.39 -8.89
N TRP A 107 -18.55 12.65 -7.78
CA TRP A 107 -19.61 11.79 -7.26
C TRP A 107 -20.80 12.64 -6.82
N HIS A 108 -21.99 12.33 -7.36
CA HIS A 108 -23.23 13.00 -6.98
C HIS A 108 -23.75 12.38 -5.68
N GLY A 109 -24.12 13.19 -4.68
CA GLY A 109 -24.74 12.72 -3.43
C GLY A 109 -23.83 12.69 -2.19
N VAL A 110 -22.57 13.11 -2.28
CA VAL A 110 -21.77 13.39 -1.08
C VAL A 110 -22.22 14.75 -0.54
N LEU A 111 -23.20 14.75 0.35
CA LEU A 111 -23.55 15.92 1.15
C LEU A 111 -22.28 16.44 1.80
N THR A 112 -21.83 17.62 1.41
CA THR A 112 -20.74 18.34 2.08
C THR A 112 -21.24 18.75 3.46
N SER A 113 -21.23 17.82 4.42
CA SER A 113 -21.54 18.13 5.81
C SER A 113 -20.42 19.01 6.34
N THR A 114 -20.67 20.32 6.37
CA THR A 114 -19.81 21.37 6.95
C THR A 114 -19.74 21.32 8.48
N THR A 115 -20.24 20.25 9.09
CA THR A 115 -20.16 20.04 10.54
C THR A 115 -19.23 18.85 10.81
N SER A 116 -18.41 19.00 11.84
CA SER A 116 -17.45 18.02 12.34
C SER A 116 -18.00 16.58 12.30
N HIS A 117 -17.46 15.70 11.45
CA HIS A 117 -17.89 14.30 11.42
C HIS A 117 -16.71 13.35 11.32
N ASN A 118 -16.76 12.33 12.18
CA ASN A 118 -15.92 11.16 12.15
C ASN A 118 -15.85 10.61 10.72
N TYR A 119 -14.64 10.66 10.14
CA TYR A 119 -14.34 10.13 8.81
C TYR A 119 -14.27 8.59 8.87
N CYS A 120 -15.33 7.94 9.33
CA CYS A 120 -15.46 6.49 9.27
C CYS A 120 -16.16 6.17 7.95
N GLU A 121 -15.36 5.92 6.93
CA GLU A 121 -15.85 5.43 5.64
C GLU A 121 -16.33 3.98 5.82
N ILE A 122 -17.62 3.74 5.59
CA ILE A 122 -18.17 2.39 5.61
C ILE A 122 -17.63 1.65 4.38
N GLN A 123 -16.61 0.83 4.59
CA GLN A 123 -16.05 -0.02 3.54
C GLN A 123 -16.99 -1.21 3.31
N LYS A 124 -17.64 -1.23 2.14
CA LYS A 124 -18.31 -2.44 1.65
C LYS A 124 -17.26 -3.33 0.98
N TRP A 125 -17.10 -4.54 1.50
CA TRP A 125 -16.15 -5.51 0.95
C TRP A 125 -16.87 -6.45 -0.01
N GLY A 126 -16.33 -6.58 -1.23
CA GLY A 126 -16.71 -7.62 -2.17
C GLY A 126 -15.68 -8.74 -2.15
N THR A 127 -16.13 -9.99 -2.07
CA THR A 127 -15.25 -11.16 -2.20
C THR A 127 -15.41 -11.77 -3.58
N PHE A 128 -14.29 -12.08 -4.23
CA PHE A 128 -14.25 -12.72 -5.55
C PHE A 128 -13.50 -14.04 -5.44
N SER A 129 -14.00 -15.08 -6.10
CA SER A 129 -13.36 -16.38 -6.08
C SER A 129 -12.06 -16.35 -6.88
N LYS A 130 -11.02 -17.02 -6.36
CA LYS A 130 -9.74 -17.20 -7.06
C LYS A 130 -9.88 -17.92 -8.40
N LYS A 131 -10.96 -18.69 -8.61
CA LYS A 131 -11.24 -19.39 -9.88
C LYS A 131 -11.77 -18.44 -10.96
N ASP A 132 -12.41 -17.35 -10.56
CA ASP A 132 -13.07 -16.43 -11.49
C ASP A 132 -12.07 -15.43 -12.07
N LEU A 133 -11.08 -14.99 -11.29
CA LEU A 133 -10.09 -14.00 -11.73
C LEU A 133 -9.30 -14.43 -12.98
N PRO A 134 -8.77 -15.68 -13.09
CA PRO A 134 -8.10 -16.14 -14.30
C PRO A 134 -9.06 -16.27 -15.48
N SER A 135 -10.33 -16.63 -15.23
CA SER A 135 -11.33 -16.75 -16.29
C SER A 135 -11.58 -15.40 -16.97
N TRP A 136 -11.56 -14.31 -16.20
CA TRP A 136 -11.69 -12.95 -16.73
C TRP A 136 -10.45 -12.53 -17.52
N GLY A 137 -9.25 -12.75 -16.98
CA GLY A 137 -8.01 -12.44 -17.69
C GLY A 137 -7.88 -13.20 -19.02
N ASN A 138 -8.20 -14.49 -19.02
CA ASN A 138 -8.17 -15.33 -20.22
C ASN A 138 -9.18 -14.89 -21.29
N ARG A 139 -10.37 -14.43 -20.87
CA ARG A 139 -11.42 -13.95 -21.76
C ARG A 139 -11.04 -12.65 -22.47
N TYR A 140 -10.44 -11.72 -21.74
CA TYR A 140 -10.10 -10.38 -22.26
C TYR A 140 -8.63 -10.25 -22.70
N LYS A 141 -7.86 -11.34 -22.69
CA LYS A 141 -6.42 -11.38 -23.05
C LYS A 141 -5.61 -10.29 -22.34
N THR A 142 -5.94 -10.05 -21.08
CA THR A 142 -5.34 -9.00 -20.25
C THR A 142 -5.17 -9.53 -18.82
N SER A 143 -4.55 -8.74 -17.94
CA SER A 143 -4.52 -9.09 -16.52
C SER A 143 -5.94 -9.11 -15.94
N TRP A 144 -6.13 -9.71 -14.78
CA TRP A 144 -7.46 -9.76 -14.14
C TRP A 144 -7.95 -8.38 -13.64
N PHE A 145 -7.05 -7.39 -13.54
CA PHE A 145 -7.32 -6.09 -12.93
C PHE A 145 -8.23 -5.17 -13.78
N PRO A 146 -7.99 -4.95 -15.09
CA PRO A 146 -8.86 -4.11 -15.89
C PRO A 146 -10.32 -4.59 -15.95
N PRO A 147 -10.63 -5.88 -16.18
CA PRO A 147 -12.01 -6.38 -16.14
C PRO A 147 -12.69 -6.17 -14.79
N LEU A 148 -11.96 -6.35 -13.68
CA LEU A 148 -12.47 -6.08 -12.34
C LEU A 148 -12.81 -4.59 -12.17
N LEU A 149 -11.94 -3.70 -12.65
CA LEU A 149 -12.17 -2.25 -12.58
C LEU A 149 -13.47 -1.87 -13.30
N TYR A 150 -13.68 -2.36 -14.52
CA TYR A 150 -14.93 -2.13 -15.26
C TYR A 150 -16.16 -2.69 -14.54
N ALA A 151 -16.05 -3.86 -13.91
CA ALA A 151 -17.15 -4.48 -13.16
C ALA A 151 -17.51 -3.70 -11.88
N LEU A 152 -16.55 -3.01 -11.27
CA LEU A 152 -16.80 -2.13 -10.12
C LEU A 152 -17.51 -0.84 -10.57
N PHE A 153 -17.09 -0.24 -11.68
CA PHE A 153 -17.72 0.98 -12.20
C PHE A 153 -19.12 0.74 -12.77
N SER A 154 -19.44 -0.45 -13.27
CA SER A 154 -20.79 -0.77 -13.79
C SER A 154 -21.82 -1.14 -12.71
N ARG A 155 -21.37 -1.36 -11.47
CA ARG A 155 -22.23 -1.66 -10.30
C ARG A 155 -22.54 -0.44 -9.43
N LEU A 156 -22.02 0.73 -9.83
CA LEU A 156 -22.31 2.04 -9.23
C LEU A 156 -23.36 2.76 -10.08
#